data_AF-A0A519IMC3-F1
#
_entry.id   AF-A0A519IMC3-F1
#
_cell.length_a   1.000
_cell.length_b   1.000
_cell.length_c   1.000
_cell.angle_alpha   90.00
_cell.angle_beta   90.00
_cell.angle_gamma   90.00
#
_symmetry.space_group_name_H-M   'P 1'
#
loop_
_entity.id
_entity.type
_entity.pdbx_description
1 polymer ?
#
loop_
_entity_poly.entity_id
_entity_poly.type
_entity_poly.pdbx_seq_one_letter_code
_entity_poly.pdbx_strand_id
1 'polypeptide(L)'
;MNPTRIVGASAPASAGSMDIQPIVDASLNAVRQATVQPGQYSRFIGDLAEQRPAGAQPRSHGSAAAACILYTVGHFPREPVEREAYVRYLRSGQSAESGFFADANHSATHAKKPVQRQSTCN
;
A
#
# COMPACT_ATOMS: atom_id res chain seq x y z
N MET A 1 -10.96 2.85 66.18
CA MET A 1 -10.79 2.10 64.92
C MET A 1 -10.75 3.11 63.79
N ASN A 2 -9.63 3.20 63.07
CA ASN A 2 -9.40 4.21 62.04
C ASN A 2 -9.24 3.46 60.70
N PRO A 3 -10.06 3.71 59.67
CA PRO A 3 -9.90 3.01 58.40
C PRO A 3 -8.77 3.61 57.58
N THR A 4 -7.79 2.78 57.26
CA THR A 4 -6.65 3.08 56.38
C THR A 4 -7.15 3.55 55.01
N ARG A 5 -6.83 4.80 54.66
CA ARG A 5 -7.09 5.39 53.34
C ARG A 5 -6.17 4.71 52.31
N ILE A 6 -6.71 3.90 51.42
CA ILE A 6 -5.98 3.37 50.26
C ILE A 6 -5.63 4.57 49.38
N VAL A 7 -4.34 4.88 49.29
CA VAL A 7 -3.80 5.90 48.39
C VAL A 7 -4.05 5.40 46.97
N GLY A 8 -4.88 6.13 46.22
CA GLY A 8 -5.21 5.80 44.84
C GLY A 8 -3.96 5.69 43.99
N ALA A 9 -3.77 4.54 43.34
CA ALA A 9 -2.82 4.41 42.26
C ALA A 9 -3.21 5.43 41.18
N SER A 10 -2.27 6.33 40.85
CA SER A 10 -2.43 7.25 39.74
C SER A 10 -2.65 6.43 38.47
N ALA A 11 -3.78 6.65 37.80
CA ALA A 11 -4.05 6.06 36.49
C ALA A 11 -2.88 6.40 35.55
N PRO A 12 -2.37 5.45 34.75
CA PRO A 12 -1.33 5.76 33.79
C PRO A 12 -1.83 6.90 32.90
N ALA A 13 -0.96 7.91 32.71
CA ALA A 13 -1.23 9.01 31.80
C ALA A 13 -1.73 8.42 30.47
N SER A 14 -2.92 8.83 30.02
CA SER A 14 -3.42 8.42 28.72
C SER A 14 -2.39 8.83 27.69
N ALA A 15 -1.72 7.86 27.07
CA ALA A 15 -0.97 8.12 25.86
C ALA A 15 -1.97 8.78 24.91
N GLY A 16 -1.80 10.08 24.65
CA GLY A 16 -2.73 10.84 23.85
C GLY A 16 -2.95 10.09 22.54
N SER A 17 -4.21 9.72 22.28
CA SER A 17 -4.62 9.14 21.01
C SER A 17 -4.11 10.05 19.90
N MET A 18 -3.11 9.59 19.15
CA MET A 18 -2.64 10.32 17.98
C MET A 18 -3.78 10.36 16.97
N ASP A 19 -4.16 11.55 16.53
CA ASP A 19 -5.08 11.69 15.41
C ASP A 19 -4.38 11.24 14.13
N ILE A 20 -4.80 10.08 13.61
CA ILE A 20 -4.25 9.51 12.37
C ILE A 20 -5.04 9.96 11.13
N GLN A 21 -6.12 10.73 11.30
CA GLN A 21 -6.98 11.12 10.19
C GLN A 21 -6.22 11.83 9.07
N PRO A 22 -5.25 12.73 9.33
CA PRO A 22 -4.46 13.34 8.27
C PRO A 22 -3.69 12.34 7.40
N ILE A 23 -3.24 11.22 7.99
CA ILE A 23 -2.52 10.15 7.28
C ILE A 23 -3.51 9.34 6.43
N VAL A 24 -4.70 9.08 6.95
CA VAL A 24 -5.78 8.41 6.20
C VAL A 24 -6.16 9.24 4.98
N ASP A 25 -6.41 10.53 5.16
CA ASP A 25 -6.81 11.44 4.09
C ASP A 25 -5.73 11.54 2.99
N ALA A 26 -4.46 11.67 3.39
CA ALA A 26 -3.34 11.67 2.46
C ALA A 26 -3.24 10.35 1.67
N SER A 27 -3.45 9.22 2.34
CA SER A 27 -3.43 7.89 1.72
C SER A 27 -4.56 7.71 0.70
N LEU A 28 -5.77 8.14 1.05
CA LEU A 28 -6.92 8.12 0.14
C LEU A 28 -6.72 9.04 -1.06
N ASN A 29 -6.13 10.22 -0.86
CA ASN A 29 -5.80 11.14 -1.94
C ASN A 29 -4.75 10.53 -2.89
N ALA A 30 -3.71 9.88 -2.36
CA ALA A 30 -2.72 9.18 -3.17
C ALA A 30 -3.34 8.06 -4.03
N VAL A 31 -4.24 7.26 -3.45
CA VAL A 31 -4.98 6.22 -4.19
C VAL A 31 -5.85 6.82 -5.29
N ARG A 32 -6.52 7.94 -5.01
CA ARG A 32 -7.34 8.66 -6.01
C ARG A 32 -6.51 9.18 -7.17
N GLN A 33 -5.34 9.75 -6.91
CA GLN A 33 -4.42 10.20 -7.96
C GLN A 33 -3.85 9.04 -8.78
N ALA A 34 -3.75 7.85 -8.18
CA ALA A 34 -3.33 6.64 -8.85
C ALA A 34 -4.41 6.02 -9.74
N THR A 35 -5.68 6.39 -9.59
CA THR A 35 -6.80 5.75 -10.29
C THR A 35 -6.69 5.96 -11.80
N VAL A 36 -6.66 4.84 -12.54
CA VAL A 36 -6.80 4.84 -14.01
C VAL A 36 -8.24 4.52 -14.40
N GLN A 37 -8.79 3.47 -13.80
CA GLN A 37 -10.20 3.06 -13.89
C GLN A 37 -10.54 2.17 -12.68
N PRO A 38 -11.81 1.84 -12.40
CA PRO A 38 -12.15 0.96 -11.28
C PRO A 38 -11.33 -0.34 -11.27
N GLY A 39 -10.65 -0.61 -10.15
CA GLY A 39 -9.75 -1.76 -9.98
C GLY A 39 -8.34 -1.61 -10.59
N GLN A 40 -8.05 -0.53 -11.31
CA GLN A 40 -6.77 -0.31 -12.00
C GLN A 40 -6.08 0.97 -11.54
N TYR A 41 -4.88 0.81 -10.98
CA TYR A 41 -4.14 1.90 -10.36
C TYR A 41 -2.70 1.94 -10.87
N SER A 42 -2.25 3.16 -11.15
CA SER A 42 -0.88 3.49 -11.55
C SER A 42 0.01 3.64 -10.34
N ARG A 43 1.31 3.33 -10.50
CA ARG A 43 2.36 3.69 -9.52
C ARG A 43 2.90 5.12 -9.70
N PHE A 44 2.59 5.73 -10.85
CA PHE A 44 3.07 7.05 -11.24
C PHE A 44 1.99 8.06 -10.85
N ILE A 45 2.22 8.80 -9.77
CA ILE A 45 1.37 9.86 -9.22
C ILE A 45 2.21 11.11 -8.96
N GLY A 46 1.58 12.28 -8.89
CA GLY A 46 2.28 13.57 -8.69
C GLY A 46 3.40 13.78 -9.71
N ASP A 47 4.56 14.23 -9.25
CA ASP A 47 5.74 14.50 -10.10
C ASP A 47 6.28 13.24 -10.82
N LEU A 48 5.95 12.04 -10.32
CA LEU A 48 6.30 10.79 -10.99
C LEU A 48 5.39 10.48 -12.17
N ALA A 49 4.25 11.17 -12.31
CA ALA A 49 3.35 11.01 -13.46
C ALA A 49 4.06 11.33 -14.78
N GLU A 50 4.93 12.34 -14.79
CA GLU A 50 5.74 12.72 -15.96
C GLU A 50 6.78 11.67 -16.33
N GLN A 51 7.19 10.85 -15.36
CA GLN A 51 8.13 9.74 -15.55
C GLN A 51 7.44 8.46 -16.01
N ARG A 52 6.11 8.49 -16.25
CA ARG A 52 5.37 7.36 -16.81
C ARG A 52 5.87 7.11 -18.23
N PRO A 53 6.43 5.92 -18.54
CA PRO A 53 6.82 5.62 -19.91
C PRO A 53 5.61 5.69 -20.85
N ALA A 54 5.79 6.26 -22.05
CA ALA A 54 4.74 6.30 -23.05
C ALA A 54 4.21 4.88 -23.33
N GLY A 55 2.88 4.71 -23.27
CA GLY A 55 2.24 3.39 -23.44
C GLY A 55 2.35 2.45 -22.23
N ALA A 56 2.91 2.90 -21.09
CA ALA A 56 2.93 2.09 -19.88
C ALA A 56 1.50 1.83 -19.40
N GLN A 57 1.06 0.57 -19.52
CA GLN A 57 -0.17 0.09 -18.92
C GLN A 57 -0.06 0.19 -17.39
N PRO A 58 -1.17 0.42 -16.67
CA PRO A 58 -1.17 0.26 -15.22
C PRO A 58 -0.59 -1.12 -14.91
N ARG A 59 0.49 -1.20 -14.13
CA ARG A 59 1.03 -2.50 -13.75
C ARG A 59 0.20 -3.04 -12.60
N SER A 60 -0.03 -4.34 -12.58
CA SER A 60 -0.77 -5.05 -11.52
C SER A 60 -0.26 -4.70 -10.10
N HIS A 61 1.01 -4.35 -9.97
CA HIS A 61 1.61 -3.86 -8.72
C HIS A 61 1.00 -2.58 -8.17
N GLY A 62 0.68 -1.59 -9.01
CA GLY A 62 0.05 -0.34 -8.56
C GLY A 62 -1.32 -0.61 -7.94
N SER A 63 -2.11 -1.47 -8.59
CA SER A 63 -3.38 -1.95 -8.05
C SER A 63 -3.22 -2.76 -6.76
N ALA A 64 -2.17 -3.58 -6.64
CA ALA A 64 -1.91 -4.34 -5.41
C ALA A 64 -1.60 -3.41 -4.22
N ALA A 65 -0.77 -2.38 -4.43
CA ALA A 65 -0.47 -1.38 -3.41
C ALA A 65 -1.72 -0.58 -3.01
N ALA A 66 -2.53 -0.13 -3.99
CA ALA A 66 -3.79 0.55 -3.72
C ALA A 66 -4.76 -0.34 -2.92
N ALA A 67 -4.86 -1.63 -3.26
CA ALA A 67 -5.67 -2.59 -2.52
C ALA A 67 -5.23 -2.72 -1.06
N CYS A 68 -3.93 -2.84 -0.80
CA CYS A 68 -3.39 -2.88 0.57
C CYS A 68 -3.74 -1.61 1.35
N ILE A 69 -3.50 -0.43 0.78
CA ILE A 69 -3.79 0.85 1.43
C ILE A 69 -5.27 0.94 1.79
N LEU A 70 -6.16 0.74 0.81
CA LEU A 70 -7.61 0.85 1.01
C LEU A 70 -8.12 -0.16 2.02
N TYR A 71 -7.59 -1.38 2.02
CA TYR A 71 -7.93 -2.38 3.02
C TYR A 71 -7.48 -1.95 4.42
N THR A 72 -6.24 -1.49 4.56
CA THR A 72 -5.67 -1.04 5.84
C THR A 72 -6.44 0.13 6.44
N VAL A 73 -6.88 1.10 5.64
CA VAL A 73 -7.65 2.24 6.14
C VAL A 73 -9.17 1.98 6.21
N GLY A 74 -9.63 0.77 5.87
CA GLY A 74 -11.05 0.41 5.94
C GLY A 74 -11.94 0.98 4.81
N HIS A 75 -11.33 1.47 3.73
CA HIS A 75 -11.99 2.05 2.56
C HIS A 75 -11.98 1.14 1.31
N PHE A 76 -11.68 -0.15 1.47
CA PHE A 76 -11.74 -1.09 0.34
C PHE A 76 -13.17 -1.16 -0.23
N PRO A 77 -13.36 -1.18 -1.57
CA PRO A 77 -14.68 -1.18 -2.19
C PRO A 77 -15.59 -2.27 -1.64
N ARG A 78 -16.79 -1.86 -1.21
CA ARG A 78 -17.84 -2.77 -0.69
C ARG A 78 -18.86 -3.13 -1.75
N GLU A 79 -19.00 -2.30 -2.78
CA GLU A 79 -19.91 -2.54 -3.88
C GLU A 79 -19.42 -3.77 -4.69
N PRO A 80 -20.29 -4.76 -4.94
CA PRO A 80 -19.90 -6.01 -5.59
C PRO A 80 -19.20 -5.85 -6.94
N VAL A 81 -19.68 -4.98 -7.83
CA VAL A 81 -19.13 -4.78 -9.18
C VAL A 81 -17.73 -4.18 -9.12
N GLU A 82 -17.53 -3.16 -8.30
CA GLU A 82 -16.24 -2.51 -8.12
C GLU A 82 -15.22 -3.45 -7.46
N ARG A 83 -15.66 -4.21 -6.45
CA ARG A 83 -14.83 -5.24 -5.81
C ARG A 83 -14.43 -6.34 -6.78
N GLU A 84 -15.36 -6.80 -7.62
CA GLU A 84 -15.08 -7.82 -8.64
C GLU A 84 -14.05 -7.31 -9.65
N ALA A 85 -14.21 -6.07 -10.13
CA ALA A 85 -13.25 -5.44 -11.03
C ALA A 85 -11.82 -5.43 -10.45
N TYR A 86 -11.70 -5.11 -9.14
CA TYR A 86 -10.43 -5.19 -8.41
C TYR A 86 -9.83 -6.59 -8.41
N VAL A 87 -10.61 -7.59 -7.99
CA VAL A 87 -10.14 -8.98 -7.88
C VAL A 87 -9.75 -9.53 -9.24
N ARG A 88 -10.56 -9.28 -10.27
CA ARG A 88 -10.30 -9.73 -11.64
C ARG A 88 -8.99 -9.16 -12.16
N TYR A 89 -8.77 -7.86 -11.96
CA TYR A 89 -7.56 -7.20 -12.41
C TYR A 89 -6.31 -7.72 -11.70
N LEU A 90 -6.35 -7.84 -10.37
CA LEU A 90 -5.23 -8.38 -9.60
C LEU A 90 -4.89 -9.80 -10.04
N ARG A 91 -5.90 -10.67 -10.21
CA ARG A 91 -5.69 -12.05 -10.69
C ARG A 91 -5.12 -12.12 -12.10
N SER A 92 -5.50 -11.20 -13.00
CA SER A 92 -4.94 -11.18 -14.36
C SER A 92 -3.43 -10.91 -14.41
N GLY A 93 -2.87 -10.31 -13.35
CA GLY A 93 -1.43 -10.08 -13.22
C GLY A 93 -0.67 -11.20 -12.51
N GLN A 94 -1.37 -12.20 -11.97
CA GLN A 94 -0.79 -13.31 -11.21
C GLN A 94 -0.58 -14.53 -12.11
N SER A 95 0.49 -15.29 -11.84
CA SER A 95 0.64 -16.63 -12.40
C SER A 95 -0.46 -17.54 -11.90
N ALA A 96 -1.10 -18.28 -12.81
CA ALA A 96 -2.12 -19.27 -12.45
C ALA A 96 -1.55 -20.43 -11.61
N GLU A 97 -0.26 -20.74 -11.79
CA GLU A 97 0.41 -21.83 -11.10
C GLU A 97 0.87 -21.42 -9.70
N SER A 98 1.45 -20.23 -9.56
CA SER A 98 2.10 -19.82 -8.31
C SER A 98 1.35 -18.74 -7.52
N GLY A 99 0.37 -18.06 -8.13
CA GLY A 99 -0.35 -16.93 -7.54
C GLY A 99 0.50 -15.65 -7.41
N PHE A 100 1.78 -15.68 -7.74
CA PHE A 100 2.67 -14.51 -7.67
C PHE A 100 2.55 -13.64 -8.91
N PHE A 101 2.77 -12.33 -8.73
CA PHE A 101 2.90 -11.39 -9.84
C PHE A 101 4.20 -11.66 -10.60
N ALA A 102 4.11 -11.81 -11.93
CA ALA A 102 5.26 -12.14 -12.78
C ALA A 102 6.14 -10.93 -13.16
N ASP A 103 5.86 -9.72 -12.66
CA ASP A 103 6.56 -8.51 -13.07
C ASP A 103 8.04 -8.57 -12.59
N ALA A 104 8.96 -8.84 -13.51
CA ALA A 104 10.41 -8.94 -13.24
C ALA A 104 10.99 -7.68 -12.57
N ASN A 105 10.30 -6.53 -12.70
CA ASN A 105 10.68 -5.26 -12.09
C ASN A 105 10.27 -5.11 -10.62
N HIS A 106 9.62 -6.10 -10.02
CA HIS A 106 9.34 -6.10 -8.58
C HIS A 106 10.63 -6.02 -7.76
N SER A 107 11.68 -6.67 -8.25
CA SER A 107 13.02 -6.65 -7.67
C SER A 107 13.65 -5.25 -7.65
N ALA A 108 13.45 -4.40 -8.65
CA ALA A 108 14.08 -3.08 -8.68
C ALA A 108 13.52 -2.09 -7.63
N THR A 109 12.30 -2.33 -7.14
CA THR A 109 11.60 -1.44 -6.19
C THR A 109 11.61 -1.95 -4.75
N HIS A 110 11.78 -3.26 -4.52
CA HIS A 110 11.79 -3.88 -3.18
C HIS A 110 13.07 -4.65 -2.84
N ALA A 111 13.86 -5.07 -3.84
CA ALA A 111 15.20 -5.59 -3.61
C ALA A 111 16.21 -4.48 -3.93
N LYS A 112 17.10 -4.17 -2.98
CA LYS A 112 18.33 -3.47 -3.34
C LYS A 112 18.94 -4.24 -4.50
N LYS A 113 19.21 -3.57 -5.64
CA LYS A 113 20.09 -4.12 -6.69
C LYS A 113 21.28 -4.76 -5.96
N PRO A 114 21.57 -6.06 -6.13
CA PRO A 114 22.83 -6.56 -5.64
C PRO A 114 23.91 -5.69 -6.27
N VAL A 115 24.73 -5.03 -5.44
CA VAL A 115 25.94 -4.37 -5.90
C VAL A 115 26.70 -5.43 -6.67
N GLN A 116 26.78 -5.28 -7.99
CA GLN A 116 27.68 -6.05 -8.83
C GLN A 116 29.08 -5.72 -8.30
N ARG A 117 29.62 -6.58 -7.44
CA ARG A 117 31.04 -6.55 -7.11
C ARG A 117 31.73 -6.86 -8.43
N GLN A 118 32.33 -5.84 -9.04
CA GLN A 118 33.26 -6.04 -10.13
C GLN A 118 34.33 -6.99 -9.63
N SER A 119 34.38 -8.18 -10.21
CA SER A 119 35.44 -9.14 -9.98
C SER A 119 36.70 -8.56 -10.62
N THR A 120 37.51 -7.85 -9.86
CA THR A 120 38.89 -7.58 -10.26
C THR A 120 39.66 -8.86 -10.04
N CYS A 121 39.85 -9.63 -11.12
CA CYS A 121 40.92 -10.62 -11.18
C CYS A 121 42.25 -9.88 -10.96
N ASN A 122 43.02 -10.35 -10.00
CA ASN A 122 44.48 -10.22 -9.97
C ASN A 122 45.07 -11.61 -10.14
#